data_AF-A0A016RUY5-F1
#
_entry.id   AF-A0A016RUY5-F1
#
_cell.length_a   1.000
_cell.length_b   1.000
_cell.length_c   1.000
_cell.angle_alpha   90.00
_cell.angle_beta   90.00
_cell.angle_gamma   90.00
#
_symmetry.space_group_name_H-M   'P 1'
#
loop_
_entity.id
_entity.type
_entity.pdbx_description
1 polymer ?
#
loop_
_entity_poly.entity_id
_entity_poly.type
_entity_poly.pdbx_seq_one_letter_code
_entity_poly.pdbx_strand_id
1 'polypeptide(L)'
;MYKRCCLVASAILRDVRSMCDVIRYLVLSAGAASLDTEYSKSLHVYKLRAQLEARRFDRRHISAVDIGIDSGTRRILITPPEPLSIIITAGHGRRYAKIYTFLTDLTRAAFALSEVELREHHVSPECSRQLFYCCSTMLRVISGARDHVLAELDSVWQDFLDDLDSVSTIDHAINAHRRAMKSMMQRTLLDVSNLTTGRTVEVMCESCVRFAQAMNAGDESSAFIHYRCFDDHAQLLREKLTVERANIYARTLLWRIGNGGEFLEEEDEDMFPDDASQLPSKSTTFRSLRDLSKSATQLIY
;
A
#
# COMPACT_ATOMS: atom_id res chain seq x y z
N MET A 1 42.61 10.60 -24.28
CA MET A 1 41.37 11.21 -23.74
C MET A 1 40.25 10.19 -23.60
N TYR A 2 39.89 9.47 -24.68
CA TYR A 2 38.85 8.42 -24.69
C TYR A 2 38.91 7.39 -23.54
N LYS A 3 40.08 6.76 -23.30
CA LYS A 3 40.28 5.80 -22.21
C LYS A 3 39.97 6.36 -20.81
N ARG A 4 40.26 7.65 -20.57
CA ARG A 4 39.96 8.31 -19.29
C ARG A 4 38.45 8.57 -19.14
N CYS A 5 37.78 9.00 -20.21
CA CYS A 5 36.33 9.19 -20.22
C CYS A 5 35.58 7.87 -19.98
N CYS A 6 36.01 6.76 -20.59
CA CYS A 6 35.41 5.44 -20.35
C CYS A 6 35.58 4.97 -18.90
N LEU A 7 36.74 5.23 -18.28
CA LEU A 7 36.98 4.91 -16.87
C LEU A 7 36.08 5.73 -15.94
N VAL A 8 35.92 7.04 -16.22
CA VAL A 8 35.03 7.91 -15.45
C VAL A 8 33.58 7.46 -15.60
N ALA A 9 33.10 7.19 -16.82
CA ALA A 9 31.75 6.69 -17.06
C ALA A 9 31.50 5.36 -16.33
N SER A 10 32.46 4.43 -16.36
CA SER A 10 32.36 3.14 -15.65
C SER A 10 32.28 3.32 -14.14
N ALA A 11 33.03 4.27 -13.57
CA ALA A 11 32.97 4.61 -12.16
C ALA A 11 31.61 5.20 -11.78
N ILE A 12 31.09 6.15 -12.59
CA ILE A 12 29.77 6.74 -12.38
C ILE A 12 28.67 5.67 -12.42
N LEU A 13 28.70 4.76 -13.41
CA LEU A 13 27.70 3.69 -13.52
C LEU A 13 27.73 2.74 -12.32
N ARG A 14 28.93 2.46 -11.77
CA ARG A 14 29.06 1.68 -10.53
C ARG A 14 28.47 2.40 -9.34
N ASP A 15 28.72 3.70 -9.21
CA ASP A 15 28.16 4.52 -8.13
C ASP A 15 26.63 4.63 -8.25
N VAL A 16 26.08 4.72 -9.47
CA VAL A 16 24.63 4.66 -9.72
C VAL A 16 24.04 3.34 -9.24
N ARG A 17 24.67 2.20 -9.53
CA ARG A 17 24.21 0.89 -9.04
C ARG A 17 24.15 0.87 -7.52
N SER A 18 25.22 1.30 -6.86
CA SER A 18 25.27 1.39 -5.40
C SER A 18 24.19 2.32 -4.83
N MET A 19 23.92 3.47 -5.46
CA MET A 19 22.84 4.37 -5.03
C MET A 19 21.46 3.74 -5.26
N CYS A 20 21.26 3.01 -6.36
CA CYS A 20 20.01 2.28 -6.63
C CYS A 20 19.77 1.18 -5.58
N ASP A 21 20.81 0.49 -5.12
CA ASP A 21 20.68 -0.50 -4.04
C ASP A 21 20.24 0.14 -2.71
N VAL A 22 20.76 1.33 -2.39
CA VAL A 22 20.31 2.11 -1.22
C VAL A 22 18.82 2.49 -1.37
N ILE A 23 18.42 2.98 -2.54
CA ILE A 23 17.02 3.33 -2.82
C ILE A 23 16.12 2.09 -2.76
N ARG A 24 16.54 0.97 -3.34
CA ARG A 24 15.83 -0.32 -3.26
C ARG A 24 15.60 -0.73 -1.82
N TYR A 25 16.66 -0.73 -1.01
CA TYR A 25 16.56 -1.10 0.38
C TYR A 25 15.60 -0.20 1.14
N LEU A 26 15.73 1.11 0.96
CA LEU A 26 14.85 2.11 1.55
C LEU A 26 13.38 1.87 1.18
N VAL A 27 13.07 1.75 -0.11
CA VAL A 27 11.68 1.57 -0.58
C VAL A 27 11.09 0.26 -0.07
N LEU A 28 11.84 -0.85 -0.12
CA LEU A 28 11.35 -2.15 0.35
C LEU A 28 11.23 -2.23 1.87
N SER A 29 12.07 -1.51 2.64
CA SER A 29 11.94 -1.45 4.10
C SER A 29 10.66 -0.76 4.58
N ALA A 30 10.02 0.07 3.74
CA ALA A 30 8.72 0.64 4.04
C ALA A 30 7.65 -0.43 4.28
N GLY A 31 7.79 -1.60 3.64
CA GLY A 31 6.92 -2.77 3.83
C GLY A 31 7.02 -3.44 5.20
N ALA A 32 8.00 -3.05 6.03
CA ALA A 32 8.25 -3.63 7.35
C ALA A 32 8.24 -2.59 8.49
N ALA A 33 7.99 -1.31 8.17
CA ALA A 33 8.07 -0.22 9.12
C ALA A 33 6.72 0.05 9.80
N SER A 34 6.62 -0.16 11.12
CA SER A 34 5.54 0.39 11.94
C SER A 34 5.89 1.84 12.33
N LEU A 35 5.19 2.82 11.74
CA LEU A 35 5.43 4.26 11.91
C LEU A 35 4.19 4.98 12.46
N ASP A 36 3.89 4.77 13.75
CA ASP A 36 2.67 5.31 14.35
C ASP A 36 2.75 6.77 14.83
N THR A 37 3.95 7.36 14.97
CA THR A 37 4.14 8.72 15.51
C THR A 37 5.22 9.51 14.76
N GLU A 38 5.23 10.84 14.88
CA GLU A 38 6.31 11.66 14.32
C GLU A 38 7.69 11.32 14.89
N TYR A 39 7.72 10.95 16.17
CA TYR A 39 8.93 10.45 16.83
C TYR A 39 9.37 9.10 16.23
N SER A 40 8.44 8.20 15.91
CA SER A 40 8.78 6.92 15.26
C SER A 40 9.28 7.11 13.83
N LYS A 41 8.79 8.11 13.08
CA LYS A 41 9.31 8.46 11.74
C LYS A 41 10.78 8.90 11.79
N SER A 42 11.13 9.80 12.70
CA SER A 42 12.53 10.22 12.87
C SER A 42 13.42 9.09 13.34
N LEU A 43 12.97 8.30 14.32
CA LEU A 43 13.69 7.13 14.80
C LEU A 43 13.89 6.08 13.70
N HIS A 44 12.90 5.91 12.81
CA HIS A 44 12.98 4.97 11.70
C HIS A 44 14.06 5.34 10.70
N VAL A 45 14.22 6.62 10.34
CA VAL A 45 15.32 7.00 9.45
C VAL A 45 16.68 6.86 10.12
N TYR A 46 16.80 7.11 11.42
CA TYR A 46 18.04 6.77 12.14
C TYR A 46 18.33 5.26 12.12
N LYS A 47 17.31 4.42 12.38
CA LYS A 47 17.44 2.96 12.27
C LYS A 47 17.81 2.52 10.86
N LEU A 48 17.19 3.12 9.85
CA LEU A 48 17.42 2.81 8.45
C LEU A 48 18.82 3.23 8.01
N ARG A 49 19.29 4.42 8.41
CA ARG A 49 20.69 4.85 8.21
C ARG A 49 21.65 3.89 8.88
N ALA A 50 21.42 3.51 10.14
CA ALA A 50 22.25 2.53 10.83
C ALA A 50 22.26 1.16 10.14
N GLN A 51 21.12 0.70 9.61
CA GLN A 51 21.03 -0.54 8.83
C GLN A 51 21.79 -0.45 7.50
N LEU A 52 21.70 0.68 6.81
CA LEU A 52 22.46 0.93 5.59
C LEU A 52 23.97 0.97 5.86
N GLU A 53 24.38 1.61 6.96
CA GLU A 53 25.78 1.65 7.42
C GLU A 53 26.29 0.24 7.79
N ALA A 54 25.49 -0.54 8.52
CA ALA A 54 25.81 -1.92 8.88
C ALA A 54 25.99 -2.82 7.64
N ARG A 55 25.23 -2.54 6.57
CA ARG A 55 25.36 -3.19 5.25
C ARG A 55 26.52 -2.65 4.41
N ARG A 56 27.31 -1.71 4.94
CA ARG A 56 28.49 -1.11 4.31
C ARG A 56 28.19 -0.35 3.02
N PHE A 57 27.01 0.26 2.92
CA PHE A 57 26.75 1.23 1.85
C PHE A 57 27.62 2.48 1.99
N ASP A 58 27.96 3.13 0.87
CA ASP A 58 28.76 4.35 0.88
C ASP A 58 28.01 5.45 1.65
N ARG A 59 28.69 6.07 2.63
CA ARG A 59 28.14 7.16 3.45
C ARG A 59 27.58 8.30 2.60
N ARG A 60 28.17 8.58 1.43
CA ARG A 60 27.69 9.61 0.49
C ARG A 60 26.30 9.28 -0.06
N HIS A 61 26.03 8.00 -0.32
CA HIS A 61 24.72 7.52 -0.77
C HIS A 61 23.71 7.49 0.38
N ILE A 62 24.15 7.15 1.59
CA ILE A 62 23.30 7.18 2.79
C ILE A 62 22.88 8.62 3.12
N SER A 63 23.80 9.59 3.04
CA SER A 63 23.52 11.01 3.28
C SER A 63 22.58 11.63 2.24
N ALA A 64 22.44 11.01 1.07
CA ALA A 64 21.52 11.44 0.03
C ALA A 64 20.04 11.14 0.38
N VAL A 65 19.79 10.37 1.45
CA VAL A 65 18.46 10.06 1.97
C VAL A 65 18.26 10.81 3.28
N ASP A 66 17.21 11.64 3.34
CA ASP A 66 16.90 12.45 4.53
C ASP A 66 15.40 12.52 4.84
N ILE A 67 15.03 13.04 6.01
CA ILE A 67 13.65 13.47 6.28
C ILE A 67 13.61 14.99 6.24
N GLY A 68 12.95 15.52 5.22
CA GLY A 68 12.64 16.94 5.14
C GLY A 68 11.17 17.21 5.46
N ILE A 69 10.85 18.47 5.71
CA ILE A 69 9.47 18.95 5.72
C ILE A 69 9.16 19.43 4.30
N ASP A 70 8.23 18.76 3.63
CA ASP A 70 7.69 19.19 2.35
C ASP A 70 6.21 19.52 2.54
N SER A 71 5.82 20.76 2.24
CA SER A 71 4.44 21.23 2.33
C SER A 71 3.81 20.98 3.72
N GLY A 72 4.58 21.20 4.78
CA GLY A 72 4.15 20.99 6.18
C GLY A 72 4.17 19.54 6.67
N THR A 73 4.44 18.55 5.81
CA THR A 73 4.50 17.14 6.19
C THR A 73 5.92 16.62 6.12
N ARG A 74 6.40 15.93 7.16
CA ARG A 74 7.70 15.25 7.11
C ARG A 74 7.66 14.08 6.13
N ARG A 75 8.52 14.11 5.12
CA ARG A 75 8.63 13.12 4.06
C ARG A 75 10.09 12.75 3.83
N ILE A 76 10.29 11.54 3.31
CA ILE A 76 11.61 11.12 2.86
C ILE A 76 11.98 11.91 1.62
N LEU A 77 13.19 12.46 1.64
CA LEU A 77 13.83 13.14 0.54
C LEU A 77 14.97 12.27 0.03
N ILE A 78 15.04 12.11 -1.29
CA ILE A 78 16.14 11.42 -1.96
C ILE A 78 16.78 12.44 -2.90
N THR A 79 17.99 12.87 -2.55
CA THR A 79 18.75 13.92 -3.23
C THR A 79 20.12 13.37 -3.62
N PRO A 80 20.21 12.65 -4.76
CA PRO A 80 21.46 12.00 -5.18
C PRO A 80 22.58 13.03 -5.38
N PRO A 81 23.82 12.71 -4.95
CA PRO A 81 24.95 13.62 -5.11
C PRO A 81 25.35 13.74 -6.58
N GLU A 82 26.02 14.83 -6.94
CA GLU A 82 26.68 14.96 -8.26
C GLU A 82 27.81 13.91 -8.39
N PRO A 83 28.00 13.29 -9.57
CA PRO A 83 27.27 13.47 -10.83
C PRO A 83 26.03 12.54 -10.99
N LEU A 84 25.64 11.81 -9.94
CA LEU A 84 24.56 10.81 -10.01
C LEU A 84 23.19 11.45 -10.26
N SER A 85 23.01 12.70 -9.84
CA SER A 85 21.81 13.52 -10.08
C SER A 85 21.42 13.63 -11.57
N ILE A 86 22.38 13.49 -12.49
CA ILE A 86 22.15 13.48 -13.94
C ILE A 86 21.30 12.27 -14.35
N ILE A 87 21.50 11.13 -13.66
CA ILE A 87 20.82 9.86 -13.93
C ILE A 87 19.62 9.72 -13.01
N ILE A 88 19.85 9.84 -11.69
CA ILE A 88 18.82 9.80 -10.66
C ILE A 88 18.40 11.24 -10.34
N THR A 89 17.60 11.81 -11.24
CA THR A 89 17.09 13.18 -11.10
C THR A 89 16.24 13.39 -9.84
N ALA A 90 16.08 14.64 -9.40
CA ALA A 90 15.14 15.01 -8.34
C ALA A 90 13.69 14.57 -8.63
N GLY A 91 13.30 14.48 -9.92
CA GLY A 91 12.01 13.93 -10.33
C GLY A 91 11.86 12.43 -10.01
N HIS A 92 12.94 11.66 -10.12
CA HIS A 92 12.98 10.28 -9.67
C HIS A 92 12.85 10.20 -8.14
N GLY A 93 13.61 11.03 -7.40
CA GLY A 93 13.54 11.12 -5.94
C GLY A 93 12.11 11.35 -5.41
N ARG A 94 11.36 12.29 -6.02
CA ARG A 94 9.96 12.55 -5.63
C ARG A 94 9.03 11.34 -5.85
N ARG A 95 9.24 10.58 -6.93
CA ARG A 95 8.42 9.38 -7.20
C ARG A 95 8.75 8.25 -6.24
N TYR A 96 10.04 8.05 -5.91
CA TYR A 96 10.43 7.11 -4.86
C TYR A 96 9.84 7.46 -3.50
N ALA A 97 9.85 8.75 -3.13
CA ALA A 97 9.21 9.22 -1.90
C ALA A 97 7.69 8.94 -1.89
N LYS A 98 7.01 9.11 -3.04
CA LYS A 98 5.58 8.77 -3.19
C LYS A 98 5.34 7.27 -2.98
N ILE A 99 6.13 6.41 -3.63
CA ILE A 99 6.04 4.94 -3.46
C ILE A 99 6.28 4.55 -1.99
N TYR A 100 7.34 5.11 -1.38
CA TYR A 100 7.69 4.86 0.02
C TYR A 100 6.53 5.22 0.96
N THR A 101 5.96 6.41 0.78
CA THR A 101 4.84 6.89 1.61
C THR A 101 3.63 5.96 1.47
N PHE A 102 3.30 5.58 0.24
CA PHE A 102 2.19 4.67 -0.03
C PHE A 102 2.37 3.29 0.65
N LEU A 103 3.55 2.69 0.55
CA LEU A 103 3.88 1.43 1.23
C LEU A 103 3.86 1.56 2.75
N THR A 104 4.33 2.69 3.28
CA THR A 104 4.32 2.96 4.71
C THR A 104 2.89 3.01 5.24
N ASP A 105 1.98 3.70 4.54
CA ASP A 105 0.58 3.79 4.96
C ASP A 105 -0.13 2.44 4.95
N LEU A 106 0.09 1.63 3.91
CA LEU A 106 -0.42 0.26 3.83
C LEU A 106 0.13 -0.62 4.97
N THR A 107 1.43 -0.51 5.25
CA THR A 107 2.09 -1.31 6.30
C THR A 107 1.61 -0.92 7.69
N ARG A 108 1.49 0.39 7.95
CA ARG A 108 0.94 0.94 9.20
C ARG A 108 -0.50 0.48 9.41
N ALA A 109 -1.34 0.57 8.40
CA ALA A 109 -2.73 0.10 8.46
C ALA A 109 -2.82 -1.41 8.74
N ALA A 110 -2.02 -2.23 8.05
CA ALA A 110 -1.98 -3.67 8.29
C ALA A 110 -1.52 -4.00 9.72
N PHE A 111 -0.50 -3.31 10.22
CA PHE A 111 0.04 -3.52 11.56
C PHE A 111 -1.00 -3.16 12.64
N ALA A 112 -1.62 -1.99 12.53
CA ALA A 112 -2.66 -1.54 13.45
C ALA A 112 -3.82 -2.53 13.54
N LEU A 113 -4.25 -3.10 12.41
CA LEU A 113 -5.30 -4.13 12.39
C LEU A 113 -4.85 -5.46 13.00
N SER A 114 -3.60 -5.85 12.80
CA SER A 114 -3.05 -7.11 13.34
C SER A 114 -2.86 -7.09 14.85
N GLU A 115 -2.69 -5.90 15.43
CA GLU A 115 -2.52 -5.69 16.88
C GLU A 115 -3.84 -5.43 17.62
N VAL A 116 -5.00 -5.49 16.94
CA VAL A 116 -6.29 -5.32 17.62
C VAL A 116 -6.51 -6.47 18.60
N GLU A 117 -6.54 -6.13 19.89
CA GLU A 117 -6.74 -7.09 20.97
C GLU A 117 -8.21 -7.45 21.12
N LEU A 118 -8.69 -8.35 20.25
CA LEU A 118 -10.08 -8.83 20.23
C LEU A 118 -10.49 -9.62 21.49
N ARG A 119 -9.56 -9.83 22.43
CA ARG A 119 -9.74 -10.68 23.62
C ARG A 119 -10.06 -9.90 24.89
N GLU A 120 -9.92 -8.58 24.91
CA GLU A 120 -10.24 -7.79 26.10
C GLU A 120 -11.75 -7.51 26.20
N HIS A 121 -12.26 -7.54 27.44
CA HIS A 121 -13.68 -7.63 27.82
C HIS A 121 -14.49 -6.33 27.59
N HIS A 122 -14.13 -5.53 26.59
CA HIS A 122 -14.71 -4.21 26.34
C HIS A 122 -15.81 -4.18 25.28
N VAL A 123 -16.04 -5.31 24.59
CA VAL A 123 -17.00 -5.43 23.48
C VAL A 123 -18.05 -6.49 23.83
N SER A 124 -19.31 -6.20 23.50
CA SER A 124 -20.43 -7.12 23.65
C SER A 124 -20.21 -8.42 22.84
N PRO A 125 -20.67 -9.58 23.33
CA PRO A 125 -20.44 -10.86 22.65
C PRO A 125 -20.99 -10.94 21.22
N GLU A 126 -22.10 -10.23 20.96
CA GLU A 126 -22.75 -10.19 19.64
C GLU A 126 -21.95 -9.32 18.66
N CYS A 127 -21.51 -8.13 19.08
CA CYS A 127 -20.69 -7.24 18.24
C CYS A 127 -19.27 -7.79 18.03
N SER A 128 -18.72 -8.53 18.98
CA SER A 128 -17.36 -9.11 18.90
C SER A 128 -17.16 -9.93 17.62
N ARG A 129 -18.12 -10.78 17.25
CA ARG A 129 -18.06 -11.58 16.02
C ARG A 129 -18.09 -10.73 14.75
N GLN A 130 -18.94 -9.71 14.72
CA GLN A 130 -19.08 -8.83 13.56
C GLN A 130 -17.83 -7.97 13.39
N LEU A 131 -17.32 -7.39 14.48
CA LEU A 131 -16.11 -6.57 14.47
C LEU A 131 -14.86 -7.39 14.13
N PHE A 132 -14.82 -8.66 14.55
CA PHE A 132 -13.79 -9.61 14.10
C PHE A 132 -13.81 -9.80 12.58
N TYR A 133 -15.00 -9.99 12.00
CA TYR A 133 -15.17 -10.12 10.55
C TYR A 133 -14.75 -8.83 9.82
N CYS A 134 -15.14 -7.66 10.34
CA CYS A 134 -14.73 -6.36 9.83
C CYS A 134 -13.20 -6.22 9.81
N CYS A 135 -12.55 -6.48 10.95
CA CYS A 135 -11.09 -6.42 11.09
C CYS A 135 -10.39 -7.36 10.09
N SER A 136 -10.84 -8.61 10.01
CA SER A 136 -10.29 -9.61 9.10
C SER A 136 -10.43 -9.19 7.63
N THR A 137 -11.58 -8.62 7.26
CA THR A 137 -11.85 -8.14 5.90
C THR A 137 -10.95 -6.95 5.54
N MET A 138 -10.84 -5.96 6.43
CA MET A 138 -9.97 -4.81 6.24
C MET A 138 -8.50 -5.23 6.11
N LEU A 139 -8.04 -6.13 7.01
CA LEU A 139 -6.66 -6.61 7.03
C LEU A 139 -6.30 -7.35 5.75
N ARG A 140 -7.22 -8.19 5.24
CA ARG A 140 -7.04 -8.92 3.98
C ARG A 140 -6.87 -7.98 2.79
N VAL A 141 -7.72 -6.97 2.67
CA VAL A 141 -7.65 -6.00 1.57
C VAL A 141 -6.37 -5.16 1.62
N ILE A 142 -6.03 -4.62 2.79
CA ILE A 142 -4.81 -3.80 2.95
C ILE A 142 -3.55 -4.63 2.76
N SER A 143 -3.47 -5.83 3.35
CA SER A 143 -2.31 -6.72 3.17
C SER A 143 -2.18 -7.17 1.72
N GLY A 144 -3.29 -7.52 1.06
CA GLY A 144 -3.30 -7.87 -0.37
C GLY A 144 -2.79 -6.74 -1.26
N ALA A 145 -3.17 -5.49 -0.97
CA ALA A 145 -2.65 -4.32 -1.68
C ALA A 145 -1.17 -4.06 -1.39
N ARG A 146 -0.74 -4.15 -0.13
CA ARG A 146 0.68 -4.03 0.27
C ARG A 146 1.54 -5.05 -0.45
N ASP A 147 1.15 -6.31 -0.40
CA ASP A 147 1.92 -7.43 -0.94
C ASP A 147 1.94 -7.39 -2.48
N HIS A 148 0.88 -6.86 -3.11
CA HIS A 148 0.86 -6.54 -4.55
C HIS A 148 1.96 -5.54 -4.89
N VAL A 149 1.96 -4.38 -4.21
CA VAL A 149 2.94 -3.32 -4.47
C VAL A 149 4.37 -3.82 -4.24
N LEU A 150 4.62 -4.55 -3.15
CA LEU A 150 5.95 -5.12 -2.87
C LEU A 150 6.41 -6.09 -3.95
N ALA A 151 5.53 -6.99 -4.40
CA ALA A 151 5.87 -7.97 -5.44
C ALA A 151 6.16 -7.30 -6.79
N GLU A 152 5.34 -6.32 -7.20
CA GLU A 152 5.55 -5.60 -8.45
C GLU A 152 6.81 -4.73 -8.41
N LEU A 153 7.10 -4.07 -7.29
CA LEU A 153 8.33 -3.28 -7.13
C LEU A 153 9.58 -4.14 -7.18
N ASP A 154 9.57 -5.30 -6.51
CA ASP A 154 10.71 -6.22 -6.54
C ASP A 154 10.94 -6.76 -7.96
N SER A 155 9.88 -7.13 -8.68
CA SER A 155 9.95 -7.55 -10.09
C SER A 155 10.56 -6.46 -10.98
N VAL A 156 10.09 -5.21 -10.90
CA VAL A 156 10.66 -4.12 -11.72
C VAL A 156 12.12 -3.83 -11.36
N TRP A 157 12.50 -4.01 -10.10
CA TRP A 157 13.90 -3.87 -9.68
C TRP A 157 14.81 -4.95 -10.19
N GLN A 158 14.35 -6.19 -10.28
CA GLN A 158 15.10 -7.24 -10.94
C GLN A 158 15.32 -6.88 -12.42
N ASP A 159 14.25 -6.55 -13.15
CA ASP A 159 14.35 -6.13 -14.56
C ASP A 159 15.29 -4.92 -14.76
N PHE A 160 15.21 -3.94 -13.86
CA PHE A 160 16.04 -2.73 -13.94
C PHE A 160 17.51 -2.99 -13.66
N LEU A 161 17.84 -3.86 -12.69
CA LEU A 161 19.22 -4.20 -12.37
C LEU A 161 19.87 -4.98 -13.51
N ASP A 162 19.14 -5.92 -14.12
CA ASP A 162 19.60 -6.66 -15.30
C ASP A 162 19.87 -5.70 -16.48
N ASP A 163 18.93 -4.77 -16.73
CA ASP A 163 19.10 -3.70 -17.72
C ASP A 163 20.37 -2.87 -17.40
N LEU A 164 20.52 -2.40 -16.17
CA LEU A 164 21.62 -1.53 -15.75
C LEU A 164 22.99 -2.24 -15.77
N ASP A 165 23.00 -3.56 -15.60
CA ASP A 165 24.20 -4.39 -15.70
C ASP A 165 24.73 -4.46 -17.14
N SER A 166 23.83 -4.44 -18.12
CA SER A 166 24.15 -4.43 -19.55
C SER A 166 24.59 -3.06 -20.10
N VAL A 167 24.34 -1.97 -19.37
CA VAL A 167 24.60 -0.59 -19.82
C VAL A 167 26.10 -0.24 -19.79
N SER A 168 26.58 0.34 -20.88
CA SER A 168 27.97 0.83 -21.02
C SER A 168 28.10 2.36 -21.13
N THR A 169 27.00 3.11 -21.23
CA THR A 169 27.02 4.58 -21.34
C THR A 169 26.04 5.25 -20.39
N ILE A 170 26.32 6.51 -20.04
CA ILE A 170 25.48 7.34 -19.17
C ILE A 170 24.07 7.50 -19.76
N ASP A 171 23.94 7.78 -21.06
CA ASP A 171 22.64 7.98 -21.71
C ASP A 171 21.74 6.73 -21.63
N HIS A 172 22.34 5.54 -21.81
CA HIS A 172 21.60 4.29 -21.67
C HIS A 172 21.15 4.06 -20.22
N ALA A 173 21.94 4.48 -19.21
CA ALA A 173 21.55 4.39 -17.81
C ALA A 173 20.40 5.34 -17.47
N ILE A 174 20.42 6.57 -18.01
CA ILE A 174 19.31 7.54 -17.90
C ILE A 174 18.03 6.91 -18.45
N ASN A 175 18.10 6.34 -19.64
CA ASN A 175 16.95 5.73 -20.31
C ASN A 175 16.44 4.49 -19.56
N ALA A 176 17.34 3.61 -19.08
CA ALA A 176 16.98 2.46 -18.27
C ALA A 176 16.25 2.88 -16.99
N HIS A 177 16.80 3.83 -16.24
CA HIS A 177 16.19 4.33 -15.01
C HIS A 177 14.83 5.01 -15.29
N ARG A 178 14.69 5.75 -16.39
CA ARG A 178 13.42 6.36 -16.80
C ARG A 178 12.35 5.31 -17.13
N ARG A 179 12.71 4.25 -17.85
CA ARG A 179 11.81 3.12 -18.14
C ARG A 179 11.40 2.40 -16.86
N ALA A 180 12.37 2.09 -16.01
CA ALA A 180 12.13 1.43 -14.73
C ALA A 180 11.16 2.23 -13.86
N MET A 181 11.39 3.55 -13.69
CA MET A 181 10.49 4.41 -12.94
C MET A 181 9.07 4.45 -13.54
N LYS A 182 8.93 4.55 -14.86
CA LYS A 182 7.62 4.50 -15.51
C LYS A 182 6.92 3.17 -15.23
N SER A 183 7.65 2.06 -15.35
CA SER A 183 7.15 0.71 -15.08
C SER A 183 6.69 0.58 -13.63
N MET A 184 7.50 1.01 -12.65
CA MET A 184 7.11 1.02 -11.24
C MET A 184 5.79 1.75 -11.01
N MET A 185 5.71 3.00 -11.48
CA MET A 185 4.54 3.84 -11.24
C MET A 185 3.26 3.26 -11.88
N GLN A 186 3.39 2.59 -13.03
CA GLN A 186 2.28 1.90 -13.70
C GLN A 186 1.88 0.61 -12.96
N ARG A 187 2.83 -0.24 -12.58
CA ARG A 187 2.57 -1.54 -11.94
C ARG A 187 2.04 -1.41 -10.51
N THR A 188 2.46 -0.37 -9.80
CA THR A 188 1.91 0.00 -8.49
C THR A 188 0.64 0.85 -8.58
N LEU A 189 0.15 1.13 -9.79
CA LEU A 189 -1.07 1.92 -10.06
C LEU A 189 -1.04 3.35 -9.48
N LEU A 190 0.15 3.92 -9.27
CA LEU A 190 0.35 5.28 -8.77
C LEU A 190 0.39 6.34 -9.89
N ASP A 191 0.48 5.91 -11.15
CA ASP A 191 0.45 6.74 -12.38
C ASP A 191 -0.90 6.73 -13.10
N VAL A 192 -1.92 6.04 -12.57
CA VAL A 192 -3.22 5.98 -13.25
C VAL A 192 -3.82 7.38 -13.24
N SER A 193 -3.99 7.95 -14.44
CA SER A 193 -4.34 9.35 -14.73
C SER A 193 -5.64 9.86 -14.09
N ASN A 194 -6.43 8.96 -13.50
CA ASN A 194 -7.66 9.25 -12.78
C ASN A 194 -7.43 9.36 -11.27
N LEU A 195 -6.42 10.10 -10.82
CA LEU A 195 -6.22 10.84 -9.54
C LEU A 195 -6.76 10.31 -8.19
N THR A 196 -7.30 9.10 -8.12
CA THR A 196 -8.20 8.70 -7.04
C THR A 196 -7.83 7.37 -6.42
N THR A 197 -7.11 6.46 -7.10
CA THR A 197 -6.66 5.20 -6.49
C THR A 197 -5.77 5.44 -5.28
N GLY A 198 -4.77 6.32 -5.42
CA GLY A 198 -3.88 6.68 -4.29
C GLY A 198 -4.65 7.32 -3.14
N ARG A 199 -5.51 8.30 -3.41
CA ARG A 199 -6.29 8.99 -2.37
C ARG A 199 -7.32 8.06 -1.72
N THR A 200 -7.98 7.20 -2.50
CA THR A 200 -8.92 6.19 -2.00
C THR A 200 -8.19 5.24 -1.05
N VAL A 201 -7.00 4.74 -1.42
CA VAL A 201 -6.21 3.87 -0.56
C VAL A 201 -5.68 4.60 0.68
N GLU A 202 -5.28 5.88 0.58
CA GLU A 202 -4.92 6.69 1.75
C GLU A 202 -6.05 6.75 2.78
N VAL A 203 -7.29 7.04 2.33
CA VAL A 203 -8.47 7.07 3.20
C VAL A 203 -8.75 5.69 3.79
N MET A 204 -8.62 4.61 3.00
CA MET A 204 -8.74 3.24 3.51
C MET A 204 -7.72 2.97 4.62
N CYS A 205 -6.45 3.33 4.43
CA CYS A 205 -5.40 3.13 5.44
C CYS A 205 -5.68 3.91 6.72
N GLU A 206 -6.15 5.15 6.60
CA GLU A 206 -6.54 5.97 7.75
C GLU A 206 -7.72 5.36 8.51
N SER A 207 -8.75 4.89 7.80
CA SER A 207 -9.90 4.20 8.40
C SER A 207 -9.49 2.92 9.14
N CYS A 208 -8.48 2.19 8.65
CA CYS A 208 -7.95 1.02 9.36
C CYS A 208 -7.32 1.38 10.71
N VAL A 209 -6.54 2.44 10.76
CA VAL A 209 -5.90 2.88 12.01
C VAL A 209 -6.93 3.40 13.00
N ARG A 210 -7.91 4.20 12.55
CA ARG A 210 -8.99 4.69 13.41
C ARG A 210 -9.90 3.55 13.90
N PHE A 211 -10.16 2.55 13.05
CA PHE A 211 -10.86 1.33 13.44
C PHE A 211 -10.12 0.60 14.57
N ALA A 212 -8.81 0.37 14.41
CA ALA A 212 -8.00 -0.30 15.43
C ALA A 212 -7.98 0.48 16.75
N GLN A 213 -7.85 1.81 16.69
CA GLN A 213 -7.93 2.68 17.87
C GLN A 213 -9.28 2.59 18.58
N ALA A 214 -10.39 2.62 17.84
CA ALA A 214 -11.73 2.50 18.39
C ALA A 214 -11.95 1.13 19.04
N MET A 215 -11.49 0.05 18.40
CA MET A 215 -11.54 -1.31 18.95
C MET A 215 -10.77 -1.43 20.27
N ASN A 216 -9.54 -0.93 20.31
CA ASN A 216 -8.70 -0.97 21.51
C ASN A 216 -9.24 -0.06 22.63
N ALA A 217 -10.09 0.93 22.31
CA ALA A 217 -10.79 1.77 23.27
C ALA A 217 -12.15 1.19 23.72
N GLY A 218 -12.61 0.07 23.12
CA GLY A 218 -13.94 -0.50 23.37
C GLY A 218 -15.10 0.29 22.74
N ASP A 219 -14.83 1.20 21.81
CA ASP A 219 -15.85 2.00 21.12
C ASP A 219 -16.35 1.28 19.85
N GLU A 220 -17.34 0.41 20.05
CA GLU A 220 -17.96 -0.37 18.98
C GLU A 220 -18.58 0.51 17.88
N SER A 221 -19.20 1.63 18.27
CA SER A 221 -19.93 2.50 17.35
C SER A 221 -18.96 3.17 16.39
N SER A 222 -17.87 3.73 16.91
CA SER A 222 -16.82 4.33 16.08
C SER A 222 -16.13 3.28 15.21
N ALA A 223 -15.90 2.07 15.72
CA ALA A 223 -15.33 0.99 14.92
C ALA A 223 -16.21 0.66 13.70
N PHE A 224 -17.52 0.51 13.86
CA PHE A 224 -18.41 0.29 12.72
C PHE A 224 -18.46 1.47 11.74
N ILE A 225 -18.41 2.71 12.21
CA ILE A 225 -18.34 3.90 11.35
C ILE A 225 -17.07 3.86 10.48
N HIS A 226 -15.93 3.56 11.08
CA HIS A 226 -14.66 3.48 10.36
C HIS A 226 -14.61 2.30 9.38
N TYR A 227 -15.20 1.14 9.74
CA TYR A 227 -15.37 0.02 8.82
C TYR A 227 -16.24 0.40 7.60
N ARG A 228 -17.37 1.08 7.81
CA ARG A 228 -18.23 1.50 6.69
C ARG A 228 -17.52 2.47 5.75
N CYS A 229 -16.83 3.45 6.32
CA CYS A 229 -16.02 4.38 5.52
C CYS A 229 -14.96 3.64 4.70
N PHE A 230 -14.30 2.63 5.29
CA PHE A 230 -13.37 1.78 4.58
C PHE A 230 -14.04 1.00 3.43
N ASP A 231 -15.19 0.37 3.68
CA ASP A 231 -15.87 -0.49 2.71
C ASP A 231 -16.36 0.30 1.49
N ASP A 232 -16.93 1.50 1.70
CA ASP A 232 -17.32 2.41 0.62
C ASP A 232 -16.13 2.74 -0.30
N HIS A 233 -14.95 2.98 0.29
CA HIS A 233 -13.73 3.27 -0.46
C HIS A 233 -13.13 2.02 -1.11
N ALA A 234 -13.24 0.86 -0.46
CA ALA A 234 -12.82 -0.41 -1.03
C ALA A 234 -13.68 -0.79 -2.25
N GLN A 235 -14.99 -0.55 -2.20
CA GLN A 235 -15.88 -0.74 -3.35
C GLN A 235 -15.51 0.22 -4.49
N LEU A 236 -15.32 1.51 -4.19
CA LEU A 236 -14.89 2.48 -5.19
C LEU A 236 -13.54 2.10 -5.84
N LEU A 237 -12.61 1.54 -5.06
CA LEU A 237 -11.35 1.01 -5.58
C LEU A 237 -11.61 -0.15 -6.55
N ARG A 238 -12.43 -1.12 -6.17
CA ARG A 238 -12.77 -2.27 -7.04
C ARG A 238 -13.42 -1.85 -8.34
N GLU A 239 -14.36 -0.90 -8.29
CA GLU A 239 -15.02 -0.35 -9.49
C GLU A 239 -14.00 0.26 -10.45
N LYS A 240 -13.06 1.06 -9.94
CA LYS A 240 -11.99 1.67 -10.75
C LYS A 240 -11.04 0.64 -11.34
N LEU A 241 -10.61 -0.33 -10.55
CA LEU A 241 -9.76 -1.42 -11.06
C LEU A 241 -10.47 -2.25 -12.13
N THR A 242 -11.80 -2.37 -12.03
CA THR A 242 -12.63 -3.09 -13.01
C THR A 242 -12.79 -2.33 -14.32
N VAL A 243 -12.71 -0.99 -14.32
CA VAL A 243 -12.69 -0.19 -15.57
C VAL A 243 -11.37 -0.41 -16.34
N GLU A 244 -10.27 -0.65 -15.63
CA GLU A 244 -8.93 -0.89 -16.17
C GLU A 244 -8.75 -2.35 -16.66
N ARG A 245 -9.74 -2.94 -17.36
CA ARG A 245 -9.75 -4.36 -17.76
C ARG A 245 -8.53 -4.81 -18.59
N ALA A 246 -7.94 -3.88 -19.34
CA ALA A 246 -6.75 -4.14 -20.14
C ALA A 246 -5.45 -4.11 -19.32
N ASN A 247 -5.47 -3.56 -18.11
CA ASN A 247 -4.31 -3.46 -17.23
C ASN A 247 -4.18 -4.72 -16.37
N ILE A 248 -3.18 -5.56 -16.69
CA ILE A 248 -2.93 -6.81 -15.96
C ILE A 248 -2.67 -6.57 -14.47
N TYR A 249 -2.01 -5.47 -14.09
CA TYR A 249 -1.68 -5.17 -12.70
C TYR A 249 -2.92 -4.76 -11.89
N ALA A 250 -3.85 -4.06 -12.53
CA ALA A 250 -5.15 -3.75 -11.91
C ALA A 250 -5.96 -5.03 -11.65
N ARG A 251 -5.96 -5.97 -12.61
CA ARG A 251 -6.63 -7.28 -12.47
C ARG A 251 -6.00 -8.12 -11.37
N THR A 252 -4.67 -8.19 -11.31
CA THR A 252 -3.95 -8.93 -10.25
C THR A 252 -4.26 -8.34 -8.87
N LEU A 253 -4.26 -7.01 -8.73
CA LEU A 253 -4.62 -6.36 -7.48
C LEU A 253 -6.07 -6.66 -7.09
N LEU A 254 -7.01 -6.56 -8.04
CA LEU A 254 -8.43 -6.86 -7.83
C LEU A 254 -8.63 -8.31 -7.34
N TRP A 255 -7.91 -9.27 -7.93
CA TRP A 255 -7.92 -10.66 -7.49
C TRP A 255 -7.36 -10.81 -6.07
N ARG A 256 -6.25 -10.14 -5.74
CA ARG A 256 -5.61 -10.21 -4.41
C ARG A 256 -6.44 -9.61 -3.29
N ILE A 257 -7.09 -8.47 -3.51
CA ILE A 257 -7.98 -7.84 -2.51
C ILE A 257 -9.36 -8.54 -2.45
N GLY A 258 -9.62 -9.40 -3.43
CA GLY A 258 -10.74 -10.32 -3.52
C GLY A 258 -12.03 -9.74 -4.08
N ASN A 259 -12.57 -10.47 -5.06
CA ASN A 259 -14.01 -10.69 -5.20
C ASN A 259 -14.47 -11.48 -3.97
N GLY A 260 -14.95 -10.76 -2.96
CA GLY A 260 -15.65 -11.32 -1.80
C GLY A 260 -17.16 -11.09 -1.84
N GLY A 261 -17.70 -10.68 -2.99
CA GLY A 261 -19.07 -11.07 -3.36
C GLY A 261 -18.91 -12.35 -4.18
N GLU A 262 -19.59 -13.46 -3.93
CA GLU A 262 -21.05 -13.48 -3.84
C GLU A 262 -21.62 -12.32 -4.66
N PHE A 263 -21.41 -12.42 -5.98
CA PHE A 263 -22.58 -12.20 -6.81
C PHE A 263 -23.63 -13.16 -6.26
N LEU A 264 -24.56 -12.64 -5.46
CA LEU A 264 -25.94 -13.02 -5.65
C LEU A 264 -26.26 -12.63 -7.11
N GLU A 265 -25.79 -13.44 -8.05
CA GLU A 265 -26.62 -13.73 -9.20
C GLU A 265 -27.83 -14.38 -8.53
N GLU A 266 -28.88 -13.59 -8.32
CA GLU A 266 -30.23 -14.11 -8.39
C GLU A 266 -30.21 -14.95 -9.67
N GLU A 267 -30.05 -16.26 -9.52
CA GLU A 267 -30.42 -17.18 -10.59
C GLU A 267 -31.85 -16.76 -10.92
N ASP A 268 -32.06 -16.25 -12.14
CA ASP A 268 -33.37 -16.04 -12.71
C ASP A 268 -34.07 -17.41 -12.73
N GLU A 269 -34.63 -17.82 -11.59
CA GLU A 269 -35.63 -18.88 -11.48
C GLU A 269 -36.93 -18.32 -12.05
N ASP A 270 -36.99 -18.23 -13.37
CA ASP A 270 -38.25 -18.06 -14.09
C ASP A 270 -38.30 -19.03 -15.27
N MET A 271 -38.61 -20.28 -14.95
CA MET A 271 -39.63 -21.10 -15.62
C MET A 271 -39.51 -22.54 -15.11
N PHE A 272 -40.45 -22.98 -14.27
CA PHE A 272 -41.33 -24.15 -14.48
C PHE A 272 -42.22 -24.35 -13.22
N PRO A 273 -43.50 -24.72 -13.37
CA PRO A 273 -44.51 -24.57 -12.31
C PRO A 273 -44.61 -25.78 -11.36
N ASP A 274 -45.05 -25.47 -10.13
CA ASP A 274 -45.79 -26.27 -9.13
C ASP A 274 -45.53 -27.79 -9.03
N ASP A 275 -45.03 -28.26 -7.87
CA ASP A 275 -45.87 -29.06 -6.96
C ASP A 275 -45.25 -29.26 -5.55
N ALA A 276 -46.16 -29.46 -4.60
CA ALA A 276 -46.06 -29.57 -3.13
C ALA A 276 -44.78 -30.16 -2.48
N SER A 277 -44.33 -29.57 -1.37
CA SER A 277 -44.65 -30.02 0.01
C SER A 277 -43.75 -29.40 1.11
N GLN A 278 -44.37 -29.19 2.28
CA GLN A 278 -43.94 -28.41 3.45
C GLN A 278 -42.65 -28.89 4.14
N LEU A 279 -41.76 -27.97 4.53
CA LEU A 279 -40.83 -28.08 5.67
C LEU A 279 -40.51 -26.67 6.23
N PRO A 280 -40.27 -26.51 7.54
CA PRO A 280 -40.43 -25.23 8.25
C PRO A 280 -39.31 -24.23 7.95
N SER A 281 -39.71 -22.96 7.84
CA SER A 281 -38.84 -21.81 7.62
C SER A 281 -37.71 -21.74 8.65
N LYS A 282 -36.46 -21.85 8.18
CA LYS A 282 -35.29 -21.42 8.96
C LYS A 282 -35.41 -19.91 9.13
N SER A 283 -35.78 -19.47 10.33
CA SER A 283 -35.65 -18.08 10.75
C SER A 283 -34.18 -17.65 10.61
N THR A 284 -33.89 -16.85 9.60
CA THR A 284 -32.59 -16.23 9.38
C THR A 284 -32.35 -15.19 10.48
N THR A 285 -31.60 -15.57 11.51
CA THR A 285 -31.17 -14.69 12.61
C THR A 285 -30.00 -13.79 12.20
N PHE A 286 -30.05 -13.22 11.00
CA PHE A 286 -29.10 -12.20 10.53
C PHE A 286 -29.88 -10.90 10.34
N ARG A 287 -29.81 -10.01 11.34
CA ARG A 287 -30.22 -8.61 11.13
C ARG A 287 -29.28 -7.99 10.11
N SER A 288 -29.83 -7.30 9.12
CA SER A 288 -29.05 -6.56 8.13
C SER A 288 -28.15 -5.56 8.86
N LEU A 289 -26.91 -5.37 8.40
CA LEU A 289 -26.01 -4.33 8.93
C LEU A 289 -26.64 -2.92 8.83
N ARG A 290 -27.61 -2.72 7.93
CA ARG A 290 -28.43 -1.49 7.88
C ARG A 290 -29.35 -1.32 9.09
N ASP A 291 -29.87 -2.41 9.65
CA ASP A 291 -30.81 -2.37 10.77
C ASP A 291 -30.08 -2.09 12.09
N LEU A 292 -28.88 -2.64 12.27
CA LEU A 292 -28.04 -2.36 13.43
C LEU A 292 -27.56 -0.90 13.46
N SER A 293 -27.24 -0.32 12.29
CA SER A 293 -26.91 1.11 12.15
C SER A 293 -28.08 2.02 12.55
N LYS A 294 -29.33 1.65 12.22
CA LYS A 294 -30.52 2.42 12.61
C LYS A 294 -30.80 2.33 14.10
N SER A 295 -30.62 1.15 14.70
CA SER A 295 -30.77 0.99 16.17
C SER A 295 -29.72 1.78 16.96
N ALA A 296 -28.48 1.88 16.48
CA ALA A 296 -27.45 2.70 17.12
C ALA A 296 -27.76 4.21 17.06
N THR A 297 -28.42 4.68 16.00
CA THR A 297 -28.80 6.10 15.88
C THR A 297 -29.99 6.47 16.77
N GLN A 298 -30.83 5.49 17.14
CA GLN A 298 -31.99 5.68 18.03
C GLN A 298 -31.61 5.70 19.52
N LEU A 299 -30.37 5.37 19.89
CA LEU A 299 -29.87 5.46 21.27
C LEU A 299 -29.22 6.81 21.60
N ILE A 300 -29.18 7.74 20.64
CA ILE A 300 -28.58 9.08 20.77
C ILE A 300 -29.66 10.19 20.88
N TYR A 301 -30.94 9.83 20.96
CA TYR A 301 -32.06 10.76 21.22
C TYR A 301 -32.98 10.27 22.34
#